data_AF-A0A8T0CLG5-F1
#
_entry.id   AF-A0A8T0CLG5-F1
#
_cell.length_a   1.000
_cell.length_b   1.000
_cell.length_c   1.000
_cell.angle_alpha   90.00
_cell.angle_beta   90.00
_cell.angle_gamma   90.00
#
_symmetry.space_group_name_H-M   'P 1'
#
loop_
_entity.id
_entity.type
_entity.pdbx_description
1 polymer ?
#
loop_
_entity_poly.entity_id
_entity_poly.type
_entity_poly.pdbx_seq_one_letter_code
_entity_poly.pdbx_strand_id
1 'polypeptide(L)'
;MELLWSNFFQDFKEKVQDLEKEFLEEEDEETCKMHDLMHDLACSVAGTECWVAWDDKKPIHEKTRHISHDFTFNLMGKLPISWSKASALRTYLFAPKYEGMGQRELTSEANLQELIQSFKRLRILDWHDTNVEKVPRSICELKHLTYLDLSGNKALKRLPNCITRLQNLQTLNLNYCSWLEELPNDIGKLISLRNLYIDGCRRLSYMPCGLGQLSSLHRLTNFILPKNKALAKNCCGLGELNGLNNIRGKLCINNLESVTDAVAESKAANLIEKPFLEFLILQWYHSDTDDAITKNRDEALLDGQATQKSAEVDNHWI
;
A
#
# COMPACT_ATOMS: atom_id res chain seq x y z
N MET A 1 0.05 -17.05 26.57
CA MET A 1 0.57 -15.72 26.16
C MET A 1 -0.47 -14.60 26.32
N GLU A 2 -1.77 -14.90 26.45
CA GLU A 2 -2.84 -13.90 26.63
C GLU A 2 -2.66 -12.98 27.85
N LEU A 3 -2.21 -13.50 29.00
CA LEU A 3 -2.04 -12.72 30.24
C LEU A 3 -0.96 -11.62 30.19
N LEU A 4 -0.06 -11.65 29.22
CA LEU A 4 0.99 -10.63 29.08
C LEU A 4 0.52 -9.43 28.26
N TRP A 5 -0.39 -9.62 27.31
CA TRP A 5 -0.86 -8.57 26.40
C TRP A 5 -1.93 -7.68 27.06
N SER A 6 -2.76 -8.28 27.93
CA SER A 6 -3.78 -7.57 28.73
C SER A 6 -3.21 -6.53 29.70
N ASN A 7 -1.91 -6.56 29.98
CA ASN A 7 -1.25 -5.56 30.83
C ASN A 7 -0.84 -4.30 30.06
N PHE A 8 -0.72 -4.37 28.73
CA PHE A 8 -0.27 -3.26 27.89
C PHE A 8 -1.42 -2.58 27.15
N PHE A 9 -2.34 -3.38 26.63
CA PHE A 9 -3.46 -2.91 25.84
C PHE A 9 -4.79 -3.37 26.47
N GLN A 10 -5.79 -2.50 26.38
CA GLN A 10 -7.17 -2.65 26.85
C GLN A 10 -8.14 -2.30 25.72
N ASP A 11 -9.44 -2.52 25.93
CA ASP A 11 -10.51 -2.19 24.98
C ASP A 11 -10.30 -2.78 23.57
N PHE A 12 -9.81 -4.02 23.50
CA PHE A 12 -9.62 -4.71 22.23
C PHE A 12 -10.97 -4.97 21.55
N LYS A 13 -11.09 -4.55 20.29
CA LYS A 13 -12.23 -4.87 19.44
C LYS A 13 -11.74 -5.69 18.27
N GLU A 14 -12.13 -6.96 18.25
CA GLU A 14 -11.87 -7.87 17.12
C GLU A 14 -12.79 -7.55 15.95
N LYS A 15 -12.31 -7.88 14.75
CA LYS A 15 -13.06 -7.81 13.52
C LYS A 15 -14.27 -8.75 13.58
N VAL A 16 -15.49 -8.23 13.43
CA VAL A 16 -16.67 -9.07 13.25
C VAL A 16 -16.72 -9.49 11.77
N GLN A 17 -16.49 -10.78 11.49
CA GLN A 17 -16.70 -11.34 10.14
C GLN A 17 -18.20 -11.52 9.89
N ASP A 18 -18.93 -10.44 9.61
CA ASP A 18 -20.29 -10.54 9.07
C ASP A 18 -20.21 -10.70 7.55
N LEU A 19 -20.43 -11.93 7.08
CA LEU A 19 -20.47 -12.33 5.66
C LEU A 19 -21.56 -11.60 4.82
N GLU A 20 -22.45 -10.80 5.44
CA GLU A 20 -23.54 -10.10 4.76
C GLU A 20 -23.28 -8.58 4.53
N LYS A 21 -22.13 -8.05 4.99
CA LYS A 21 -21.80 -6.60 4.92
C LYS A 21 -20.83 -6.21 3.79
N GLU A 22 -20.88 -6.88 2.64
CA GLU A 22 -19.98 -6.61 1.51
C GLU A 22 -20.16 -5.23 0.83
N PHE A 23 -21.12 -4.40 1.26
CA PHE A 23 -21.50 -3.16 0.58
C PHE A 23 -21.40 -1.86 1.38
N LEU A 24 -20.87 -1.87 2.61
CA LEU A 24 -20.63 -0.64 3.36
C LEU A 24 -19.13 -0.46 3.62
N GLU A 25 -18.63 0.70 3.19
CA GLU A 25 -17.24 1.17 3.25
C GLU A 25 -16.76 1.46 4.69
N GLU A 26 -16.90 0.51 5.60
CA GLU A 26 -16.28 0.57 6.94
C GLU A 26 -15.17 -0.48 6.99
N GLU A 27 -13.91 -0.03 6.92
CA GLU A 27 -12.79 -0.88 7.30
C GLU A 27 -12.94 -1.18 8.80
N ASP A 28 -13.53 -2.34 9.12
CA ASP A 28 -13.53 -2.89 10.47
C ASP A 28 -12.08 -3.23 10.87
N GLU A 29 -11.35 -2.21 11.31
CA GLU A 29 -10.00 -2.32 11.86
C GLU A 29 -10.04 -2.86 13.29
N GLU A 30 -9.15 -3.81 13.59
CA GLU A 30 -8.92 -4.22 14.98
C GLU A 30 -8.36 -3.03 15.76
N THR A 31 -9.10 -2.57 16.77
CA THR A 31 -8.66 -1.44 17.60
C THR A 31 -8.24 -1.91 18.97
N CYS A 32 -7.23 -1.25 19.53
CA CYS A 32 -6.82 -1.43 20.91
C CYS A 32 -6.45 -0.08 21.52
N LYS A 33 -6.62 0.04 22.84
CA LYS A 33 -6.20 1.22 23.61
C LYS A 33 -5.02 0.84 24.48
N MET A 34 -3.96 1.64 24.51
CA MET A 34 -2.88 1.44 25.47
C MET A 34 -3.36 1.81 26.89
N HIS A 35 -3.03 0.98 27.89
CA HIS A 35 -3.37 1.27 29.28
C HIS A 35 -2.73 2.59 29.76
N ASP A 36 -3.45 3.40 30.54
CA ASP A 36 -3.02 4.78 30.88
C ASP A 36 -1.66 4.80 31.61
N LEU A 37 -1.40 3.86 32.53
CA LEU A 37 -0.06 3.73 33.16
C LEU A 37 1.06 3.42 32.16
N MET A 38 0.77 2.61 31.13
CA MET A 38 1.75 2.30 30.09
C MET A 38 1.95 3.48 29.15
N HIS A 39 0.89 4.25 28.89
CA HIS A 39 0.97 5.52 28.19
C HIS A 39 1.87 6.51 28.94
N ASP A 40 1.67 6.70 30.25
CA ASP A 40 2.48 7.60 31.07
C ASP A 40 3.95 7.18 31.11
N LEU A 41 4.21 5.87 31.27
CA LEU A 41 5.56 5.33 31.20
C LEU A 41 6.20 5.56 29.83
N ALA A 42 5.47 5.31 28.73
CA ALA A 42 5.94 5.54 27.38
C ALA A 42 6.27 7.03 27.15
N CYS A 43 5.43 7.94 27.62
CA CYS A 43 5.67 9.39 27.57
C CYS A 43 6.92 9.79 28.36
N SER A 44 7.12 9.22 29.56
CA SER A 44 8.29 9.46 30.39
C SER A 44 9.59 9.01 29.71
N VAL A 45 9.59 7.80 29.13
CA VAL A 45 10.76 7.22 28.45
C VAL A 45 11.06 7.94 27.13
N ALA A 46 10.03 8.28 26.34
CA ALA A 46 10.20 8.97 25.07
C ALA A 46 10.78 10.40 25.24
N GLY A 47 10.51 11.05 26.37
CA GLY A 47 11.04 12.37 26.71
C GLY A 47 10.78 13.40 25.61
N THR A 48 11.84 13.84 24.92
CA THR A 48 11.76 14.85 23.83
C THR A 48 11.95 14.25 22.44
N GLU A 49 12.12 12.93 22.32
CA GLU A 49 12.36 12.25 21.05
C GLU A 49 11.06 12.04 20.25
N CYS A 50 9.92 11.93 20.93
CA CYS A 50 8.60 11.85 20.31
C CYS A 50 7.85 13.17 20.53
N TRP A 51 7.20 13.65 19.48
CA TRP A 51 6.37 14.84 19.54
C TRP A 51 5.04 14.54 18.87
N VAL A 52 3.94 14.85 19.55
CA VAL A 52 2.61 14.75 18.98
C VAL A 52 2.08 16.16 18.80
N ALA A 53 1.69 16.50 17.58
CA ALA A 53 1.21 17.81 17.18
C ALA A 53 -0.26 17.98 17.59
N TRP A 54 -0.51 18.19 18.89
CA TRP A 54 -1.83 18.61 19.38
C TRP A 54 -2.00 20.13 19.34
N ASP A 55 -0.89 20.87 19.24
CA ASP A 55 -0.86 22.34 19.25
C ASP A 55 0.36 22.84 18.46
N ASP A 56 0.07 23.41 17.29
CA ASP A 56 1.05 23.92 16.32
C ASP A 56 1.85 25.10 16.86
N LYS A 57 1.42 25.67 17.99
CA LYS A 57 2.11 26.77 18.67
C LYS A 57 3.26 26.28 19.54
N LYS A 58 3.32 24.99 19.89
CA LYS A 58 4.41 24.45 20.70
C LYS A 58 5.67 24.24 19.85
N PRO A 59 6.83 24.76 20.29
CA PRO A 59 8.07 24.57 19.54
C PRO A 59 8.50 23.11 19.57
N ILE A 60 8.96 22.59 18.44
CA ILE A 60 9.56 21.26 18.34
C ILE A 60 10.98 21.30 18.93
N HIS A 61 11.33 20.26 19.69
CA HIS A 61 12.65 20.09 20.27
C HIS A 61 13.65 19.56 19.23
N GLU A 62 14.91 20.01 19.26
CA GLU A 62 15.94 19.58 18.30
C GLU A 62 16.26 18.06 18.36
N LYS A 63 15.99 17.44 19.52
CA LYS A 63 16.15 15.99 19.73
C LYS A 63 14.98 15.18 19.20
N THR A 64 13.89 15.80 18.74
CA THR A 64 12.74 15.08 18.18
C THR A 64 13.17 14.22 16.99
N ARG A 65 12.72 12.98 17.00
CA ARG A 65 12.96 11.93 15.99
C ARG A 65 11.68 11.40 15.39
N HIS A 66 10.57 11.51 16.12
CA HIS A 66 9.28 10.98 15.70
C HIS A 66 8.21 12.05 15.90
N ILE A 67 7.48 12.34 14.84
CA ILE A 67 6.35 13.25 14.87
C ILE A 67 5.11 12.50 14.42
N SER A 68 4.01 12.71 15.15
CA SER A 68 2.66 12.39 14.70
C SER A 68 1.83 13.67 14.73
N HIS A 69 1.05 13.95 13.70
CA HIS A 69 0.17 15.12 13.66
C HIS A 69 -1.30 14.76 13.52
N ASP A 70 -2.15 15.51 14.22
CA ASP A 70 -3.60 15.35 14.19
C ASP A 70 -4.23 16.17 13.04
N PHE A 71 -5.49 15.85 12.74
CA PHE A 71 -6.35 16.38 11.67
C PHE A 71 -6.33 17.92 11.53
N THR A 72 -6.08 18.65 12.61
CA THR A 72 -6.05 20.13 12.60
C THR A 72 -4.82 20.71 11.93
N PHE A 73 -3.75 19.93 11.78
CA PHE A 73 -2.52 20.41 11.16
C PHE A 73 -2.65 20.38 9.65
N ASN A 74 -2.93 21.55 9.12
CA ASN A 74 -3.04 21.76 7.71
C ASN A 74 -1.63 21.93 7.12
N LEU A 75 -1.13 20.93 6.39
CA LEU A 75 0.06 21.09 5.53
C LEU A 75 -0.16 22.18 4.46
N MET A 76 -1.33 22.81 4.36
CA MET A 76 -1.62 23.95 3.48
C MET A 76 -1.03 25.30 3.94
N GLY A 77 0.13 25.25 4.59
CA GLY A 77 0.99 26.38 4.86
C GLY A 77 2.46 25.99 4.71
N LYS A 78 3.37 26.97 4.86
CA LYS A 78 4.80 26.67 5.02
C LYS A 78 4.98 25.85 6.29
N LEU A 79 5.95 24.93 6.28
CA LEU A 79 6.32 24.24 7.51
C LEU A 79 6.66 25.29 8.60
N PRO A 80 6.17 25.13 9.84
CA PRO A 80 6.53 26.04 10.90
C PRO A 80 8.05 26.12 11.02
N ILE A 81 8.62 27.33 11.07
CA ILE A 81 10.08 27.52 11.13
C ILE A 81 10.69 26.73 12.30
N SER A 82 9.94 26.56 13.39
CA SER A 82 10.33 25.76 14.55
C SER A 82 10.67 24.29 14.22
N TRP A 83 10.09 23.73 13.17
CA TRP A 83 10.29 22.34 12.76
C TRP A 83 11.66 22.12 12.10
N SER A 84 12.25 23.15 11.48
CA SER A 84 13.59 23.08 10.90
C SER A 84 14.68 22.69 11.92
N LYS A 85 14.42 22.91 13.22
CA LYS A 85 15.31 22.49 14.32
C LYS A 85 15.41 20.98 14.46
N ALA A 86 14.38 20.23 14.08
CA ALA A 86 14.33 18.77 14.17
C ALA A 86 14.95 18.09 12.93
N SER A 87 16.14 18.52 12.52
CA SER A 87 16.85 18.01 11.33
C SER A 87 17.12 16.50 11.33
N ALA A 88 17.02 15.85 12.50
CA ALA A 88 17.23 14.42 12.67
C ALA A 88 15.92 13.61 12.78
N LEU A 89 14.80 14.17 12.32
CA LEU A 89 13.53 13.49 12.18
C LEU A 89 13.64 12.21 11.34
N ARG A 90 13.04 11.13 11.83
CA ARG A 90 13.02 9.79 11.23
C ARG A 90 11.61 9.32 10.89
N THR A 91 10.60 9.80 11.61
CA THR A 91 9.21 9.39 11.40
C THR A 91 8.33 10.62 11.32
N TYR A 92 7.52 10.68 10.28
CA TYR A 92 6.41 11.59 10.13
C TYR A 92 5.14 10.76 9.94
N LEU A 93 4.28 10.74 10.94
CA LEU A 93 2.99 10.06 10.94
C LEU A 93 1.85 11.07 10.79
N PHE A 94 0.86 10.70 9.99
CA PHE A 94 -0.44 11.34 10.02
C PHE A 94 -1.37 10.49 10.89
N ALA A 95 -2.11 11.11 11.81
CA ALA A 95 -3.01 10.40 12.69
C ALA A 95 -4.33 11.19 12.76
N PRO A 96 -5.20 11.08 11.74
CA PRO A 96 -6.46 11.80 11.75
C PRO A 96 -7.34 11.28 12.90
N LYS A 97 -7.93 12.19 13.68
CA LYS A 97 -9.15 11.88 14.43
C LYS A 97 -10.33 11.82 13.46
N TYR A 98 -11.21 10.83 13.64
CA TYR A 98 -12.38 10.54 12.80
C TYR A 98 -13.46 11.65 12.71
N GLU A 99 -13.18 12.88 13.14
CA GLU A 99 -14.16 13.95 13.19
C GLU A 99 -14.01 14.92 12.01
N GLY A 100 -14.80 14.68 10.95
CA GLY A 100 -15.18 15.70 9.98
C GLY A 100 -14.65 15.49 8.56
N MET A 101 -15.42 14.78 7.73
CA MET A 101 -15.26 14.81 6.27
C MET A 101 -15.65 16.18 5.70
N GLY A 102 -14.84 17.20 5.93
CA GLY A 102 -14.84 18.42 5.10
C GLY A 102 -14.16 18.15 3.77
N GLN A 103 -14.52 18.89 2.71
CA GLN A 103 -13.75 18.88 1.47
C GLN A 103 -12.31 19.36 1.77
N ARG A 104 -11.34 18.43 1.78
CA ARG A 104 -9.92 18.80 1.85
C ARG A 104 -9.53 19.46 0.53
N GLU A 105 -8.97 20.65 0.59
CA GLU A 105 -8.24 21.24 -0.53
C GLU A 105 -7.00 20.37 -0.85
N LEU A 106 -6.44 20.52 -2.06
CA LEU A 106 -5.31 19.71 -2.51
C LEU A 106 -4.05 20.03 -1.70
N THR A 107 -3.29 19.00 -1.30
CA THR A 107 -1.98 19.25 -0.70
C THR A 107 -0.99 19.70 -1.76
N SER A 108 -0.45 20.90 -1.55
CA SER A 108 0.52 21.53 -2.44
C SER A 108 1.81 20.71 -2.57
N GLU A 109 2.20 20.39 -3.82
CA GLU A 109 3.49 19.76 -4.14
C GLU A 109 4.67 20.54 -3.52
N ALA A 110 4.58 21.87 -3.44
CA ALA A 110 5.62 22.72 -2.87
C ALA A 110 5.82 22.48 -1.37
N ASN A 111 4.73 22.26 -0.62
CA ASN A 111 4.80 22.03 0.83
C ASN A 111 5.35 20.62 1.12
N LEU A 112 4.95 19.63 0.32
CA LEU A 112 5.55 18.29 0.36
C LEU A 112 7.06 18.36 0.07
N GLN A 113 7.45 19.16 -0.92
CA GLN A 113 8.85 19.36 -1.27
C GLN A 113 9.64 20.03 -0.13
N GLU A 114 9.10 21.05 0.52
CA GLU A 114 9.72 21.73 1.66
C GLU A 114 9.91 20.75 2.85
N LEU A 115 8.93 19.88 3.10
CA LEU A 115 9.01 18.85 4.15
C LEU A 115 10.16 17.88 3.86
N ILE A 116 10.21 17.35 2.64
CA ILE A 116 11.27 16.44 2.21
C ILE A 116 12.65 17.12 2.25
N GLN A 117 12.72 18.41 1.95
CA GLN A 117 13.97 19.18 2.02
C GLN A 117 14.46 19.36 3.46
N SER A 118 13.53 19.53 4.39
CA SER A 118 13.82 19.72 5.81
C SER A 118 14.27 18.42 6.49
N PHE A 119 13.74 17.26 6.09
CA PHE A 119 13.92 16.01 6.84
C PHE A 119 14.53 14.87 6.01
N LYS A 120 15.82 14.99 5.69
CA LYS A 120 16.55 13.99 4.87
C LYS A 120 16.80 12.64 5.55
N ARG A 121 16.55 12.53 6.86
CA ARG A 121 16.76 11.30 7.66
C ARG A 121 15.49 10.48 7.86
N LEU A 122 14.39 10.86 7.20
CA LEU A 122 13.14 10.13 7.24
C LEU A 122 13.31 8.66 6.83
N ARG A 123 12.67 7.80 7.61
CA ARG A 123 12.54 6.35 7.45
C ARG A 123 11.09 5.96 7.26
N ILE A 124 10.19 6.64 7.95
CA ILE A 124 8.75 6.43 7.88
C ILE A 124 8.12 7.76 7.48
N LEU A 125 7.41 7.75 6.36
CA LEU A 125 6.65 8.89 5.86
C LEU A 125 5.23 8.43 5.57
N ASP A 126 4.29 9.03 6.28
CA ASP A 126 2.89 8.76 6.14
C ASP A 126 2.17 10.01 5.63
N TRP A 127 1.59 9.87 4.45
CA TRP A 127 0.77 10.87 3.76
C TRP A 127 -0.59 10.28 3.37
N HIS A 128 -1.08 9.27 4.10
CA HIS A 128 -2.39 8.70 3.81
C HIS A 128 -3.50 9.77 3.88
N ASP A 129 -4.45 9.71 2.94
CA ASP A 129 -5.61 10.58 2.85
C ASP A 129 -5.30 12.10 2.83
N THR A 130 -4.06 12.52 2.56
CA THR A 130 -3.68 13.93 2.58
C THR A 130 -4.02 14.68 1.28
N ASN A 131 -4.89 14.13 0.42
CA ASN A 131 -5.31 14.73 -0.86
C ASN A 131 -4.14 15.14 -1.78
N VAL A 132 -3.14 14.25 -1.88
CA VAL A 132 -1.97 14.39 -2.77
C VAL A 132 -2.37 14.06 -4.20
N GLU A 133 -2.28 15.05 -5.10
CA GLU A 133 -2.40 14.80 -6.55
C GLU A 133 -1.06 14.39 -7.17
N LYS A 134 0.05 14.95 -6.66
CA LYS A 134 1.39 14.75 -7.21
C LYS A 134 2.45 14.70 -6.13
N VAL A 135 3.17 13.58 -6.11
CA VAL A 135 4.34 13.39 -5.24
C VAL A 135 5.56 14.10 -5.85
N PRO A 136 6.23 15.03 -5.14
CA PRO A 136 7.38 15.75 -5.66
C PRO A 136 8.56 14.82 -5.92
N ARG A 137 9.35 15.10 -6.96
CA ARG A 137 10.54 14.30 -7.32
C ARG A 137 11.60 14.23 -6.22
N SER A 138 11.63 15.20 -5.31
CA SER A 138 12.54 15.22 -4.16
C SER A 138 12.35 14.02 -3.23
N ILE A 139 11.20 13.32 -3.28
CA ILE A 139 10.97 12.10 -2.48
C ILE A 139 12.10 11.07 -2.67
N CYS A 140 12.65 11.03 -3.89
CA CYS A 140 13.73 10.14 -4.31
C CYS A 140 15.07 10.43 -3.62
N GLU A 141 15.17 11.54 -2.87
CA GLU A 141 16.33 11.91 -2.07
C GLU A 141 16.30 11.32 -0.66
N LEU A 142 15.16 10.78 -0.20
CA LEU A 142 15.02 10.14 1.11
C LEU A 142 15.62 8.73 1.11
N LYS A 143 16.95 8.64 0.99
CA LYS A 143 17.68 7.36 0.85
C LYS A 143 17.47 6.37 2.01
N HIS A 144 17.01 6.84 3.17
CA HIS A 144 16.74 6.02 4.35
C HIS A 144 15.27 5.60 4.48
N LEU A 145 14.40 5.99 3.55
CA LEU A 145 12.99 5.68 3.62
C LEU A 145 12.76 4.18 3.50
N THR A 146 12.08 3.61 4.50
CA THR A 146 11.70 2.21 4.59
C THR A 146 10.19 2.02 4.50
N TYR A 147 9.40 3.06 4.81
CA TYR A 147 7.94 3.01 4.76
C TYR A 147 7.42 4.30 4.12
N LEU A 148 6.57 4.15 3.10
CA LEU A 148 5.84 5.22 2.46
C LEU A 148 4.36 4.86 2.36
N ASP A 149 3.51 5.66 3.00
CA ASP A 149 2.07 5.57 2.86
C ASP A 149 1.52 6.73 2.03
N LEU A 150 0.82 6.39 0.96
CA LEU A 150 0.12 7.29 0.06
C LEU A 150 -1.33 6.84 -0.11
N SER A 151 -1.82 5.92 0.71
CA SER A 151 -3.19 5.40 0.60
C SER A 151 -4.25 6.50 0.74
N GLY A 152 -5.45 6.28 0.22
CA GLY A 152 -6.56 7.24 0.30
C GLY A 152 -6.39 8.50 -0.56
N ASN A 153 -5.23 8.72 -1.19
CA ASN A 153 -5.01 9.86 -2.10
C ASN A 153 -5.68 9.61 -3.45
N LYS A 154 -7.00 9.81 -3.51
CA LYS A 154 -7.84 9.50 -4.68
C LYS A 154 -7.37 10.21 -5.96
N ALA A 155 -6.90 11.45 -5.87
CA ALA A 155 -6.45 12.25 -7.02
C ALA A 155 -5.05 11.87 -7.55
N LEU A 156 -4.28 11.03 -6.85
CA LEU A 156 -2.93 10.63 -7.26
C LEU A 156 -2.97 9.78 -8.53
N LYS A 157 -2.47 10.32 -9.65
CA LYS A 157 -2.48 9.62 -10.94
C LYS A 157 -1.25 8.75 -11.18
N ARG A 158 -0.08 9.21 -10.73
CA ARG A 158 1.23 8.57 -11.00
C ARG A 158 2.22 8.88 -9.89
N LEU A 159 3.13 7.95 -9.66
CA LEU A 159 4.32 8.17 -8.85
C LEU A 159 5.46 8.74 -9.71
N PRO A 160 6.38 9.54 -9.15
CA PRO A 160 7.57 9.95 -9.87
C PRO A 160 8.43 8.71 -10.20
N ASN A 161 8.83 8.54 -11.47
CA ASN A 161 9.63 7.37 -11.90
C ASN A 161 10.91 7.14 -11.07
N CYS A 162 11.49 8.21 -10.51
CA CYS A 162 12.68 8.11 -9.66
C CYS A 162 12.44 7.44 -8.31
N ILE A 163 11.19 7.16 -7.92
CA ILE A 163 10.85 6.50 -6.64
C ILE A 163 11.54 5.14 -6.51
N THR A 164 11.83 4.51 -7.65
CA THR A 164 12.61 3.26 -7.78
C THR A 164 14.05 3.37 -7.30
N ARG A 165 14.55 4.58 -7.02
CA ARG A 165 15.86 4.83 -6.37
C ARG A 165 15.83 4.57 -4.86
N LEU A 166 14.64 4.42 -4.25
CA LEU A 166 14.47 4.17 -2.82
C LEU A 166 14.71 2.67 -2.51
N GLN A 167 15.94 2.21 -2.68
CA GLN A 167 16.31 0.79 -2.55
C GLN A 167 16.10 0.20 -1.14
N ASN A 168 15.96 1.05 -0.12
CA ASN A 168 15.66 0.66 1.26
C ASN A 168 14.15 0.58 1.55
N LEU A 169 13.28 0.97 0.61
CA LEU A 169 11.84 0.97 0.81
C LEU A 169 11.35 -0.46 1.00
N GLN A 170 10.68 -0.73 2.11
CA GLN A 170 10.15 -2.03 2.50
C GLN A 170 8.63 -2.09 2.35
N THR A 171 7.94 -0.96 2.57
CA THR A 171 6.49 -0.87 2.38
C THR A 171 6.17 0.34 1.51
N LEU A 172 5.37 0.10 0.48
CA LEU A 172 4.71 1.11 -0.32
C LEU A 172 3.20 0.84 -0.26
N ASN A 173 2.46 1.72 0.42
CA ASN A 173 1.01 1.63 0.51
C ASN A 173 0.37 2.64 -0.45
N LEU A 174 -0.41 2.15 -1.41
CA LEU A 174 -1.15 2.92 -2.40
C LEU A 174 -2.64 2.55 -2.37
N ASN A 175 -3.11 1.88 -1.32
CA ASN A 175 -4.51 1.48 -1.23
C ASN A 175 -5.45 2.68 -1.44
N TYR A 176 -6.55 2.46 -2.13
CA TYR A 176 -7.59 3.46 -2.41
C TYR A 176 -7.11 4.70 -3.18
N CYS A 177 -5.95 4.65 -3.86
CA CYS A 177 -5.56 5.62 -4.89
C CYS A 177 -6.35 5.37 -6.19
N SER A 178 -7.64 5.70 -6.18
CA SER A 178 -8.59 5.28 -7.22
C SER A 178 -8.27 5.80 -8.63
N TRP A 179 -7.53 6.91 -8.77
CA TRP A 179 -7.09 7.45 -10.07
C TRP A 179 -5.68 7.06 -10.48
N LEU A 180 -4.97 6.23 -9.71
CA LEU A 180 -3.63 5.76 -10.06
C LEU A 180 -3.69 4.95 -11.37
N GLU A 181 -2.97 5.39 -12.40
CA GLU A 181 -3.05 4.80 -13.75
C GLU A 181 -1.99 3.70 -13.98
N GLU A 182 -0.78 3.92 -13.44
CA GLU A 182 0.40 3.10 -13.67
C GLU A 182 1.33 3.12 -12.45
N LEU A 183 2.02 1.99 -12.24
CA LEU A 183 3.19 1.92 -11.37
C LEU A 183 4.46 2.24 -12.18
N PRO A 184 5.56 2.71 -11.54
CA PRO A 184 6.82 2.97 -12.22
C PRO A 184 7.37 1.75 -12.98
N ASN A 185 7.79 1.93 -14.23
CA ASN A 185 8.31 0.84 -15.08
C ASN A 185 9.51 0.07 -14.49
N ASP A 186 10.31 0.72 -13.64
CA ASP A 186 11.53 0.15 -13.04
C ASP A 186 11.26 -0.38 -11.61
N ILE A 187 10.03 -0.82 -11.29
CA ILE A 187 9.65 -1.20 -9.92
C ILE A 187 10.58 -2.26 -9.33
N GLY A 188 11.12 -3.16 -10.16
CA GLY A 188 12.08 -4.20 -9.76
C GLY A 188 13.36 -3.69 -9.10
N LYS A 189 13.69 -2.39 -9.23
CA LYS A 189 14.82 -1.77 -8.52
C LYS A 189 14.58 -1.57 -7.02
N LEU A 190 13.34 -1.69 -6.54
CA LEU A 190 12.99 -1.64 -5.13
C LEU A 190 13.30 -2.97 -4.43
N ILE A 191 14.57 -3.39 -4.44
CA ILE A 191 15.03 -4.72 -4.02
C ILE A 191 14.69 -5.11 -2.56
N SER A 192 14.44 -4.11 -1.70
CA SER A 192 14.05 -4.32 -0.29
C SER A 192 12.54 -4.34 -0.06
N LEU A 193 11.73 -4.16 -1.11
CA LEU A 193 10.28 -4.05 -0.99
C LEU A 193 9.69 -5.38 -0.52
N ARG A 194 8.94 -5.34 0.57
CA ARG A 194 8.28 -6.48 1.21
C ARG A 194 6.77 -6.39 1.07
N ASN A 195 6.21 -5.20 1.07
CA ASN A 195 4.77 -4.99 0.98
C ASN A 195 4.47 -3.92 -0.08
N LEU A 196 3.67 -4.32 -1.07
CA LEU A 196 3.07 -3.43 -2.05
C LEU A 196 1.55 -3.57 -1.96
N TYR A 197 0.89 -2.53 -1.46
CA TYR A 197 -0.55 -2.49 -1.32
C TYR A 197 -1.15 -1.58 -2.40
N ILE A 198 -2.08 -2.12 -3.18
CA ILE A 198 -2.71 -1.45 -4.33
C ILE A 198 -4.22 -1.76 -4.41
N ASP A 199 -4.83 -2.16 -3.31
CA ASP A 199 -6.26 -2.45 -3.22
C ASP A 199 -7.06 -1.17 -3.48
N GLY A 200 -8.19 -1.26 -4.19
CA GLY A 200 -9.00 -0.08 -4.51
C GLY A 200 -8.39 0.89 -5.55
N CYS A 201 -7.25 0.56 -6.17
CA CYS A 201 -6.67 1.31 -7.30
C CYS A 201 -7.42 1.05 -8.62
N ARG A 202 -8.67 1.54 -8.71
CA ARG A 202 -9.61 1.19 -9.80
C ARG A 202 -9.15 1.55 -11.22
N ARG A 203 -8.26 2.53 -11.38
CA ARG A 203 -7.71 2.94 -12.69
C ARG A 203 -6.36 2.30 -13.04
N LEU A 204 -5.79 1.50 -12.12
CA LEU A 204 -4.50 0.87 -12.36
C LEU A 204 -4.66 -0.17 -13.46
N SER A 205 -3.95 0.03 -14.57
CA SER A 205 -4.26 -0.66 -15.82
C SER A 205 -3.50 -1.97 -16.00
N TYR A 206 -2.29 -2.09 -15.45
CA TYR A 206 -1.45 -3.29 -15.51
C TYR A 206 -0.29 -3.22 -14.52
N MET A 207 0.31 -4.38 -14.22
CA MET A 207 1.58 -4.47 -13.50
C MET A 207 2.78 -4.23 -14.44
N PRO A 208 3.78 -3.43 -14.02
CA PRO A 208 4.96 -3.16 -14.84
C PRO A 208 5.87 -4.39 -14.96
N CYS A 209 6.59 -4.50 -16.07
CA CYS A 209 7.66 -5.49 -16.23
C CYS A 209 8.73 -5.37 -15.13
N GLY A 210 9.35 -6.51 -14.79
CA GLY A 210 10.38 -6.59 -13.75
C GLY A 210 9.83 -6.63 -12.33
N LEU A 211 8.51 -6.71 -12.13
CA LEU A 211 7.91 -6.96 -10.82
C LEU A 211 8.48 -8.24 -10.19
N GLY A 212 8.71 -9.29 -10.99
CA GLY A 212 9.30 -10.56 -10.55
C GLY A 212 10.72 -10.44 -9.98
N GLN A 213 11.40 -9.31 -10.16
CA GLN A 213 12.71 -9.05 -9.56
C GLN A 213 12.61 -8.71 -8.06
N LEU A 214 11.41 -8.45 -7.54
CA LEU A 214 11.15 -8.15 -6.13
C LEU A 214 11.16 -9.43 -5.27
N SER A 215 12.32 -10.06 -5.14
CA SER A 215 12.49 -11.34 -4.43
C SER A 215 12.15 -11.29 -2.93
N SER A 216 12.18 -10.10 -2.33
CA SER A 216 11.80 -9.84 -0.93
C SER A 216 10.29 -9.61 -0.74
N LEU A 217 9.49 -9.57 -1.82
CA LEU A 217 8.08 -9.22 -1.74
C LEU A 217 7.29 -10.35 -1.06
N HIS A 218 6.60 -9.98 0.01
CA HIS A 218 5.76 -10.86 0.82
C HIS A 218 4.28 -10.58 0.62
N ARG A 219 3.89 -9.31 0.43
CA ARG A 219 2.50 -8.91 0.28
C ARG A 219 2.31 -8.21 -1.07
N LEU A 220 1.49 -8.84 -1.89
CA LEU A 220 0.91 -8.31 -3.13
C LEU A 220 -0.50 -8.89 -3.21
N THR A 221 -1.51 -8.06 -2.99
CA THR A 221 -2.91 -8.48 -2.93
C THR A 221 -3.57 -8.56 -4.29
N ASN A 222 -3.12 -7.76 -5.26
CA ASN A 222 -3.65 -7.70 -6.61
C ASN A 222 -2.54 -7.79 -7.66
N PHE A 223 -2.77 -8.55 -8.72
CA PHE A 223 -1.94 -8.60 -9.93
C PHE A 223 -2.84 -8.34 -11.14
N ILE A 224 -2.63 -7.19 -11.80
CA ILE A 224 -3.49 -6.71 -12.88
C ILE A 224 -2.83 -6.97 -14.22
N LEU A 225 -3.46 -7.77 -15.08
CA LEU A 225 -3.05 -7.95 -16.46
C LEU A 225 -3.58 -6.82 -17.36
N PRO A 226 -2.87 -6.49 -18.46
CA PRO A 226 -3.29 -5.43 -19.36
C PRO A 226 -4.55 -5.84 -20.14
N LYS A 227 -5.61 -5.01 -20.08
CA LYS A 227 -6.83 -5.22 -20.90
C LYS A 227 -6.55 -5.24 -22.41
N ASN A 228 -5.52 -4.51 -22.85
CA ASN A 228 -5.10 -4.48 -24.26
C ASN A 228 -3.57 -4.47 -24.37
N LYS A 229 -2.99 -5.58 -24.85
CA LYS A 229 -1.53 -5.74 -25.04
C LYS A 229 -0.92 -4.68 -25.98
N ALA A 230 -1.69 -4.10 -26.92
CA ALA A 230 -1.19 -3.07 -27.83
C ALA A 230 -0.99 -1.69 -27.15
N LEU A 231 -1.68 -1.43 -26.04
CA LEU A 231 -1.59 -0.16 -25.31
C LEU A 231 -0.46 -0.16 -24.27
N ALA A 232 0.04 -1.33 -23.88
CA ALA A 232 1.02 -1.46 -22.82
C ALA A 232 2.38 -1.87 -23.38
N LYS A 233 3.15 -0.90 -23.88
CA LYS A 233 4.51 -1.11 -24.42
C LYS A 233 5.49 -1.78 -23.43
N ASN A 234 5.17 -1.77 -22.12
CA ASN A 234 5.99 -2.31 -21.04
C ASN A 234 5.21 -3.25 -20.09
N CYS A 235 4.10 -3.86 -20.53
CA CYS A 235 3.44 -4.87 -19.73
C CYS A 235 4.11 -6.24 -19.91
N CYS A 236 4.20 -6.98 -18.82
CA CYS A 236 4.60 -8.38 -18.82
C CYS A 236 3.41 -9.25 -18.39
N GLY A 237 3.40 -10.50 -18.85
CA GLY A 237 2.32 -11.46 -18.55
C GLY A 237 2.46 -12.07 -17.16
N LEU A 238 1.77 -13.19 -16.94
CA LEU A 238 1.80 -13.88 -15.65
C LEU A 238 3.20 -14.39 -15.23
N GLY A 239 4.14 -14.49 -16.17
CA GLY A 239 5.52 -14.91 -15.89
C GLY A 239 6.26 -14.03 -14.87
N GLU A 240 5.85 -12.78 -14.66
CA GLU A 240 6.41 -11.93 -13.60
C GLU A 240 6.18 -12.52 -12.20
N LEU A 241 5.09 -13.25 -12.01
CA LEU A 241 4.78 -13.91 -10.75
C LEU A 241 5.82 -14.97 -10.41
N ASN A 242 6.55 -15.53 -11.38
CA ASN A 242 7.55 -16.58 -11.15
C ASN A 242 8.58 -16.19 -10.08
N GLY A 243 9.13 -14.98 -10.18
CA GLY A 243 10.18 -14.52 -9.26
C GLY A 243 9.67 -14.16 -7.86
N LEU A 244 8.35 -14.07 -7.67
CA LEU A 244 7.72 -13.69 -6.41
C LEU A 244 7.44 -14.92 -5.54
N ASN A 245 8.50 -15.57 -5.05
CA ASN A 245 8.39 -16.85 -4.32
C ASN A 245 7.90 -16.73 -2.88
N ASN A 246 8.00 -15.54 -2.29
CA ASN A 246 7.67 -15.32 -0.88
C ASN A 246 6.29 -14.67 -0.66
N ILE A 247 5.45 -14.60 -1.69
CA ILE A 247 4.10 -14.02 -1.60
C ILE A 247 3.26 -14.83 -0.62
N ARG A 248 2.59 -14.11 0.29
CA ARG A 248 1.84 -14.64 1.42
C ARG A 248 0.39 -14.24 1.38
N GLY A 249 -0.48 -15.07 1.97
CA GLY A 249 -1.89 -14.74 2.15
C GLY A 249 -2.67 -14.80 0.84
N LYS A 250 -3.46 -13.76 0.57
CA LYS A 250 -4.36 -13.68 -0.60
C LYS A 250 -3.72 -12.94 -1.77
N LEU A 251 -3.82 -13.53 -2.96
CA LEU A 251 -3.50 -12.91 -4.25
C LEU A 251 -4.71 -12.97 -5.17
N CYS A 252 -5.12 -11.83 -5.72
CA CYS A 252 -6.13 -11.73 -6.76
C CYS A 252 -5.47 -11.40 -8.11
N ILE A 253 -5.73 -12.22 -9.13
CA ILE A 253 -5.25 -11.98 -10.50
C ILE A 253 -6.42 -11.48 -11.33
N ASN A 254 -6.30 -10.25 -11.83
CA ASN A 254 -7.34 -9.53 -12.56
C ASN A 254 -7.08 -9.52 -14.06
N ASN A 255 -8.16 -9.36 -14.83
CA ASN A 255 -8.18 -9.26 -16.29
C ASN A 255 -7.62 -10.51 -16.99
N LEU A 256 -7.94 -11.71 -16.47
CA LEU A 256 -7.44 -12.98 -17.01
C LEU A 256 -7.91 -13.26 -18.45
N GLU A 257 -8.96 -12.61 -18.93
CA GLU A 257 -9.39 -12.67 -20.34
C GLU A 257 -8.29 -12.23 -21.33
N SER A 258 -7.32 -11.45 -20.86
CA SER A 258 -6.17 -11.01 -21.64
C SER A 258 -5.10 -12.09 -21.86
N VAL A 259 -5.17 -13.21 -21.13
CA VAL A 259 -4.25 -14.34 -21.27
C VAL A 259 -4.57 -15.09 -22.56
N THR A 260 -3.60 -15.12 -23.48
CA THR A 260 -3.77 -15.74 -24.81
C THR A 260 -3.33 -17.20 -24.84
N ASP A 261 -2.32 -17.56 -24.05
CA ASP A 261 -1.83 -18.93 -23.90
C ASP A 261 -1.87 -19.31 -22.41
N ALA A 262 -3.04 -19.77 -21.97
CA ALA A 262 -3.29 -20.12 -20.57
C ALA A 262 -2.30 -21.16 -20.03
N VAL A 263 -1.94 -22.15 -20.85
CA VAL A 263 -1.05 -23.25 -20.42
C VAL A 263 0.39 -22.76 -20.28
N ALA A 264 0.89 -21.98 -21.24
CA ALA A 264 2.24 -21.43 -21.14
C ALA A 264 2.36 -20.38 -20.02
N GLU A 265 1.39 -19.46 -19.91
CA GLU A 265 1.44 -18.38 -18.92
C GLU A 265 1.25 -18.88 -17.48
N SER A 266 0.38 -19.88 -17.25
CA SER A 266 0.25 -20.51 -15.92
C SER A 266 1.52 -21.24 -15.48
N LYS A 267 2.13 -22.02 -16.38
CA LYS A 267 3.44 -22.66 -16.15
C LYS A 267 4.52 -21.64 -15.85
N ALA A 268 4.54 -20.53 -16.60
CA ALA A 268 5.49 -19.45 -16.37
C ALA A 268 5.27 -18.80 -15.00
N ALA A 269 4.02 -18.55 -14.58
CA ALA A 269 3.68 -17.92 -13.30
C ALA A 269 4.11 -18.75 -12.07
N ASN A 270 4.10 -20.07 -12.21
CA ASN A 270 4.47 -21.03 -11.18
C ASN A 270 3.77 -20.78 -9.82
N LEU A 271 2.44 -20.63 -9.85
CA LEU A 271 1.64 -20.31 -8.66
C LEU A 271 1.50 -21.48 -7.67
N ILE A 272 1.57 -22.73 -8.17
CA ILE A 272 1.48 -23.95 -7.35
C ILE A 272 2.63 -23.97 -6.33
N GLU A 273 3.86 -23.71 -6.79
CA GLU A 273 5.07 -23.84 -5.97
C GLU A 273 5.29 -22.68 -4.98
N LYS A 274 4.30 -21.79 -4.77
CA LYS A 274 4.39 -20.68 -3.81
C LYS A 274 3.96 -21.14 -2.42
N PRO A 275 4.87 -21.43 -1.47
CA PRO A 275 4.54 -22.16 -0.24
C PRO A 275 3.71 -21.35 0.76
N PHE A 276 3.70 -20.02 0.66
CA PHE A 276 3.02 -19.14 1.61
C PHE A 276 1.72 -18.53 1.06
N LEU A 277 1.38 -18.81 -0.21
CA LEU A 277 0.14 -18.32 -0.80
C LEU A 277 -1.02 -19.16 -0.26
N GLU A 278 -1.94 -18.50 0.44
CA GLU A 278 -3.07 -19.14 1.13
C GLU A 278 -4.34 -19.11 0.26
N PHE A 279 -4.60 -17.97 -0.39
CA PHE A 279 -5.79 -17.77 -1.22
C PHE A 279 -5.39 -17.25 -2.60
N LEU A 280 -5.97 -17.84 -3.64
CA LEU A 280 -5.82 -17.37 -5.01
C LEU A 280 -7.21 -17.07 -5.56
N ILE A 281 -7.42 -15.82 -5.96
CA ILE A 281 -8.64 -15.42 -6.66
C ILE A 281 -8.28 -15.13 -8.11
N LEU A 282 -9.05 -15.69 -9.00
CA LEU A 282 -8.92 -15.49 -10.44
C LEU A 282 -10.14 -14.67 -10.89
N GLN A 283 -9.90 -13.50 -11.49
CA GLN A 283 -10.94 -12.58 -11.94
C GLN A 283 -10.85 -12.31 -13.44
N TRP A 284 -12.00 -12.47 -14.10
CA TRP A 284 -12.22 -12.17 -15.51
C TRP A 284 -13.16 -10.97 -15.64
N TYR A 285 -12.88 -10.08 -16.59
CA TYR A 285 -13.80 -9.02 -16.95
C TYR A 285 -14.77 -9.55 -18.02
N HIS A 286 -15.99 -9.91 -17.62
CA HIS A 286 -17.02 -10.36 -18.56
C HIS A 286 -17.51 -9.17 -19.40
N SER A 287 -17.12 -9.12 -20.67
CA SER A 287 -17.88 -8.40 -21.69
C SER A 287 -18.71 -9.42 -22.46
N ASP A 288 -19.96 -9.65 -22.04
CA ASP A 288 -21.06 -10.36 -22.77
C ASP A 288 -20.65 -11.34 -23.88
N THR A 289 -19.72 -12.27 -23.63
CA THR A 289 -19.27 -13.25 -24.64
C THR A 289 -19.26 -14.66 -24.07
N ASP A 290 -20.28 -15.41 -24.52
CA ASP A 290 -20.46 -16.86 -24.58
C ASP A 290 -19.78 -17.74 -23.50
N ASP A 291 -20.57 -18.13 -22.48
CA ASP A 291 -20.18 -18.89 -21.29
C ASP A 291 -19.47 -20.24 -21.55
N ALA A 292 -19.56 -20.79 -22.76
CA ALA A 292 -18.96 -22.07 -23.12
C ALA A 292 -17.44 -21.99 -23.40
N ILE A 293 -16.92 -20.81 -23.81
CA ILE A 293 -15.48 -20.63 -24.09
C ILE A 293 -14.71 -20.36 -22.79
N THR A 294 -15.35 -19.68 -21.84
CA THR A 294 -14.80 -19.30 -20.52
C THR A 294 -14.54 -20.53 -19.66
N LYS A 295 -15.50 -21.46 -19.56
CA LYS A 295 -15.38 -22.67 -18.72
C LYS A 295 -14.16 -23.55 -19.08
N ASN A 296 -13.84 -23.68 -20.37
CA ASN A 296 -12.65 -24.42 -20.83
C ASN A 296 -11.32 -23.71 -20.50
N ARG A 297 -11.33 -22.38 -20.39
CA ARG A 297 -10.13 -21.60 -19.99
C ARG A 297 -9.92 -21.67 -18.48
N ASP A 298 -11.00 -21.68 -17.72
CA ASP A 298 -10.97 -21.86 -16.27
C ASP A 298 -10.35 -23.22 -15.94
N GLU A 299 -10.84 -24.29 -16.56
CA GLU A 299 -10.28 -25.64 -16.41
C GLU A 299 -8.81 -25.70 -16.85
N ALA A 300 -8.39 -25.08 -17.95
CA ALA A 300 -6.98 -25.09 -18.37
C ALA A 300 -6.04 -24.32 -17.42
N LEU A 301 -6.49 -23.21 -16.84
CA LEU A 301 -5.73 -22.45 -15.84
C LEU A 301 -5.72 -23.18 -14.49
N LEU A 302 -6.84 -23.80 -14.10
CA LEU A 302 -6.99 -24.52 -12.83
C LEU A 302 -6.35 -25.92 -12.87
N ASP A 303 -6.43 -26.66 -13.98
CA ASP A 303 -5.75 -27.96 -14.18
C ASP A 303 -4.24 -27.78 -14.26
N GLY A 304 -3.77 -26.64 -14.77
CA GLY A 304 -2.38 -26.21 -14.64
C GLY A 304 -1.99 -25.77 -13.22
N GLN A 305 -2.95 -25.70 -12.29
CA GLN A 305 -2.81 -25.17 -10.92
C GLN A 305 -3.28 -26.14 -9.82
N ALA A 306 -3.68 -27.36 -10.16
CA ALA A 306 -4.25 -28.32 -9.22
C ALA A 306 -3.16 -28.94 -8.33
N THR A 307 -2.96 -28.38 -7.13
CA THR A 307 -3.07 -29.10 -5.84
C THR A 307 -2.86 -28.17 -4.64
N GLN A 308 -3.76 -28.29 -3.65
CA GLN A 308 -3.73 -27.75 -2.26
C GLN A 308 -4.19 -26.31 -1.94
N LYS A 309 -4.72 -25.50 -2.85
CA LYS A 309 -5.23 -24.15 -2.51
C LYS A 309 -6.69 -23.97 -2.91
N SER A 310 -7.48 -23.30 -2.07
CA SER A 310 -8.85 -22.88 -2.42
C SER A 310 -8.75 -21.78 -3.48
N ALA A 311 -8.87 -22.18 -4.74
CA ALA A 311 -9.07 -21.27 -5.85
C ALA A 311 -10.58 -21.02 -5.97
N GLU A 312 -11.01 -19.79 -5.69
CA GLU A 312 -12.39 -19.36 -5.93
C GLU A 312 -12.42 -18.60 -7.24
N VAL A 313 -13.26 -19.08 -8.16
CA VAL A 313 -13.64 -18.35 -9.37
C VAL A 313 -14.83 -17.49 -9.00
N ASP A 314 -14.57 -16.20 -8.83
CA ASP A 314 -15.59 -15.26 -8.39
C ASP A 314 -16.32 -14.69 -9.62
N ASN A 315 -17.45 -15.31 -9.98
CA ASN A 315 -18.31 -14.90 -11.09
C ASN A 315 -19.34 -13.83 -10.65
N HIS A 316 -18.94 -12.89 -9.80
CA HIS A 316 -19.87 -11.86 -9.30
C HIS A 316 -19.98 -10.69 -10.29
N TRP A 317 -21.21 -10.53 -10.77
CA TRP A 317 -21.70 -9.50 -11.69
C TRP A 317 -21.61 -8.10 -11.07
N ILE A 318 -21.38 -7.10 -11.93
CA ILE A 318 -21.52 -5.65 -11.63
C ILE A 318 -22.97 -5.33 -11.24
#